data_AF-A0A538RTK8-F1
#
_entry.id   AF-A0A538RTK8-F1
#
_cell.length_a   1.000
_cell.length_b   1.000
_cell.length_c   1.000
_cell.angle_alpha   90.00
_cell.angle_beta   90.00
_cell.angle_gamma   90.00
#
_symmetry.space_group_name_H-M   'P 1'
#
loop_
_entity.id
_entity.type
_entity.pdbx_description
1 polymer ?
#
loop_
_entity_poly.entity_id
_entity_poly.type
_entity_poly.pdbx_seq_one_letter_code
_entity_poly.pdbx_strand_id
1 'polypeptide(L)'
;MAMSLARSIIGIALGVMLFAGAGLAVEPAEVEKFVKARIDIGEMMTSYFQGGERFKEGQRPSPEQMKEMGADIHAKLGKLLAKYDLTVEEYRKRSPEVFADDSAVKSYLNEHQDLKARYEALPLDRMGRGGSTGRGY
;
A
#
# COMPACT_ATOMS: atom_id res chain seq x y z
N MET A 1 -29.55 -55.93 -21.33
CA MET A 1 -28.09 -56.06 -21.17
C MET A 1 -27.56 -54.79 -20.53
N ALA A 2 -26.80 -54.94 -19.44
CA ALA A 2 -26.22 -53.88 -18.63
C ALA A 2 -24.85 -53.42 -19.18
N MET A 3 -24.46 -52.19 -18.81
CA MET A 3 -23.11 -51.67 -18.47
C MET A 3 -23.11 -50.14 -18.70
N SER A 4 -23.46 -49.30 -17.72
CA SER A 4 -22.57 -48.60 -16.77
C SER A 4 -21.29 -48.00 -17.38
N LEU A 5 -21.09 -46.68 -17.30
CA LEU A 5 -20.13 -46.03 -16.38
C LEU A 5 -20.04 -44.50 -16.56
N ALA A 6 -20.02 -43.78 -15.42
CA ALA A 6 -19.27 -42.54 -15.12
C ALA A 6 -19.57 -41.25 -15.92
N ARG A 7 -20.27 -40.27 -15.32
CA ARG A 7 -19.73 -39.13 -14.53
C ARG A 7 -18.87 -38.16 -15.34
N SER A 8 -19.34 -36.91 -15.48
CA SER A 8 -18.59 -35.61 -15.45
C SER A 8 -19.36 -34.54 -16.25
N ILE A 9 -19.58 -33.29 -15.87
CA ILE A 9 -19.23 -32.42 -14.74
C ILE A 9 -20.27 -31.30 -14.77
N ILE A 10 -20.77 -30.92 -13.60
CA ILE A 10 -21.62 -29.77 -13.34
C ILE A 10 -20.74 -28.51 -13.30
N GLY A 11 -21.24 -27.42 -13.88
CA GLY A 11 -20.87 -26.05 -13.45
C GLY A 11 -19.88 -25.33 -14.36
N ILE A 12 -20.33 -24.20 -14.94
CA ILE A 12 -19.89 -22.84 -14.60
C ILE A 12 -20.93 -21.92 -15.25
N ALA A 13 -22.02 -21.67 -14.51
CA ALA A 13 -22.92 -20.56 -14.75
C ALA A 13 -22.71 -19.59 -13.59
N LEU A 14 -21.67 -18.77 -13.68
CA LEU A 14 -21.37 -17.69 -12.72
C LEU A 14 -20.47 -16.68 -13.45
N GLY A 15 -21.08 -15.91 -14.34
CA GLY A 15 -20.42 -14.81 -15.02
C GLY A 15 -21.38 -13.63 -15.06
N VAL A 16 -20.92 -12.50 -14.50
CA VAL A 16 -21.62 -11.21 -14.37
C VAL A 16 -22.47 -11.07 -13.11
N MET A 17 -21.78 -10.99 -11.97
CA MET A 17 -22.32 -10.32 -10.79
C MET A 17 -22.21 -8.80 -11.01
N LEU A 18 -23.38 -8.23 -11.27
CA LEU A 18 -23.85 -6.85 -11.09
C LEU A 18 -22.84 -5.86 -10.46
N PHE A 19 -22.44 -4.88 -11.27
CA PHE A 19 -21.98 -3.57 -10.80
C PHE A 19 -23.16 -2.87 -10.11
N ALA A 20 -23.30 -3.08 -8.81
CA ALA A 20 -24.19 -2.30 -7.96
C ALA A 20 -23.32 -1.48 -7.01
N GLY A 21 -23.23 -0.18 -7.28
CA GLY A 21 -22.70 0.79 -6.33
C GLY A 21 -23.54 0.72 -5.05
N ALA A 22 -22.91 0.34 -3.95
CA ALA A 22 -23.50 0.35 -2.62
C ALA A 22 -22.43 0.66 -1.57
N GLY A 23 -22.55 1.84 -0.96
CA GLY A 23 -22.18 2.15 0.43
C GLY A 23 -20.71 2.02 0.84
N LEU A 24 -20.03 3.17 0.95
CA LEU A 24 -18.96 3.52 1.91
C LEU A 24 -18.17 2.36 2.58
N ALA A 25 -17.62 1.45 1.78
CA ALA A 25 -16.61 0.50 2.19
C ALA A 25 -15.56 0.50 1.09
N VAL A 26 -14.29 0.70 1.48
CA VAL A 26 -13.18 0.64 0.54
C VAL A 26 -13.11 -0.79 0.01
N GLU A 27 -13.02 -0.96 -1.32
CA GLU A 27 -12.98 -2.29 -1.91
C GLU A 27 -11.76 -3.07 -1.37
N PRO A 28 -11.89 -4.37 -1.05
CA PRO A 28 -10.80 -5.14 -0.45
C PRO A 28 -9.55 -5.18 -1.34
N ALA A 29 -9.73 -5.22 -2.66
CA ALA A 29 -8.65 -5.13 -3.63
C ALA A 29 -7.92 -3.78 -3.58
N GLU A 30 -8.64 -2.70 -3.27
CA GLU A 30 -8.05 -1.38 -3.09
C GLU A 30 -7.28 -1.30 -1.77
N VAL A 31 -7.82 -1.85 -0.67
CA VAL A 31 -7.09 -1.95 0.61
C VAL A 31 -5.79 -2.72 0.44
N GLU A 32 -5.84 -3.90 -0.18
CA GLU A 32 -4.66 -4.72 -0.49
C GLU A 32 -3.60 -3.91 -1.25
N LYS A 33 -4.02 -3.28 -2.36
CA LYS A 33 -3.16 -2.51 -3.26
C LYS A 33 -2.47 -1.36 -2.53
N PHE A 34 -3.22 -0.59 -1.74
CA PHE A 34 -2.69 0.57 -1.03
C PHE A 34 -1.83 0.18 0.18
N VAL A 35 -2.18 -0.89 0.91
CA VAL A 35 -1.37 -1.41 2.02
C VAL A 35 -0.01 -1.88 1.52
N LYS A 36 0.01 -2.71 0.47
CA LYS A 36 1.27 -3.18 -0.16
C LYS A 36 2.10 -2.01 -0.68
N ALA A 37 1.47 -1.07 -1.38
CA ALA A 37 2.14 0.16 -1.83
C ALA A 37 2.75 0.94 -0.65
N ARG A 38 2.03 1.11 0.46
CA ARG A 38 2.55 1.84 1.64
C ARG A 38 3.75 1.15 2.29
N ILE A 39 3.72 -0.18 2.37
CA ILE A 39 4.85 -0.99 2.85
C ILE A 39 6.07 -0.77 1.96
N ASP A 40 5.93 -0.99 0.66
CA ASP A 40 7.04 -0.86 -0.27
C ASP A 40 7.59 0.58 -0.31
N ILE A 41 6.73 1.60 -0.27
CA ILE A 41 7.15 3.01 -0.15
C ILE A 41 7.96 3.20 1.13
N GLY A 42 7.47 2.66 2.24
CA GLY A 42 8.12 2.83 3.52
C GLY A 42 9.47 2.15 3.62
N GLU A 43 9.61 0.95 3.06
CA GLU A 43 10.88 0.23 2.95
C GLU A 43 11.84 0.92 1.99
N MET A 44 11.33 1.42 0.86
CA MET A 44 12.12 2.22 -0.09
C MET A 44 12.67 3.47 0.59
N MET A 45 11.84 4.21 1.32
CA MET A 45 12.26 5.42 2.03
C MET A 45 13.26 5.08 3.15
N THR A 46 13.01 4.02 3.90
CA THR A 46 13.93 3.54 4.94
C THR A 46 15.29 3.20 4.35
N SER A 47 15.33 2.44 3.26
CA SER A 47 16.57 2.08 2.55
C SER A 47 17.27 3.32 1.96
N TYR A 48 16.49 4.26 1.40
CA TYR A 48 17.01 5.50 0.81
C TYR A 48 17.73 6.39 1.84
N PHE A 49 17.22 6.46 3.07
CA PHE A 49 17.81 7.26 4.14
C PHE A 49 18.80 6.48 5.02
N GLN A 50 18.69 5.15 5.13
CA GLN A 50 19.66 4.30 5.84
C GLN A 50 20.94 4.06 5.05
N GLY A 51 20.89 4.07 3.71
CA GLY A 51 22.09 4.12 2.85
C GLY A 51 22.87 5.44 2.93
N GLY A 52 22.65 6.21 4.00
CA GLY A 52 23.07 7.58 4.24
C GLY A 52 24.54 7.75 4.62
N GLU A 53 25.47 7.23 3.81
CA GLU A 53 26.83 7.79 3.77
C GLU A 53 26.88 9.20 3.15
N ARG A 54 25.77 9.70 2.61
CA ARG A 54 25.74 10.95 1.82
C ARG A 54 25.81 12.23 2.65
N PHE A 55 25.45 12.20 3.93
CA PHE A 55 25.49 13.37 4.80
C PHE A 55 26.04 12.96 6.16
N LYS A 56 27.11 13.62 6.62
CA LYS A 56 27.65 13.40 7.97
C LYS A 56 26.60 13.78 9.01
N GLU A 57 26.67 13.15 10.18
CA GLU A 57 25.81 13.46 11.32
C GLU A 57 25.83 14.98 11.60
N GLY A 58 24.65 15.63 11.54
CA GLY A 58 24.51 17.08 11.71
C GLY A 58 24.60 17.94 10.44
N GLN A 59 24.91 17.36 9.27
CA GLN A 59 25.00 18.11 8.02
C GLN A 59 23.63 18.15 7.31
N ARG A 60 22.96 19.31 7.35
CA ARG A 60 21.72 19.52 6.60
C ARG A 60 22.04 19.63 5.11
N PRO A 61 21.36 18.88 4.22
CA PRO A 61 21.53 19.02 2.78
C PRO A 61 21.30 20.47 2.35
N SER A 62 22.07 20.95 1.37
CA SER A 62 21.81 22.25 0.75
C SER A 62 20.43 22.25 0.04
N PRO A 63 19.83 23.42 -0.22
CA PRO A 63 18.54 23.50 -0.92
C PRO A 63 18.53 22.80 -2.29
N GLU A 64 19.65 22.85 -3.01
CA GLU A 64 19.83 22.17 -4.29
C GLU A 64 19.84 20.65 -4.12
N GLN A 65 20.59 20.15 -3.14
CA GLN A 65 20.60 18.72 -2.80
C GLN A 65 19.22 18.23 -2.32
N MET A 66 18.47 19.05 -1.57
CA MET A 66 17.09 18.70 -1.20
C MET A 66 16.19 18.59 -2.43
N LYS A 67 16.35 19.49 -3.40
CA LYS A 67 15.59 19.46 -4.66
C LYS A 67 15.92 18.21 -5.49
N GLU A 68 17.20 17.87 -5.61
CA GLU A 68 17.64 16.65 -6.31
C GLU A 68 17.15 15.38 -5.62
N MET A 69 17.26 15.32 -4.28
CA MET A 69 16.72 14.21 -3.50
C MET A 69 15.21 14.08 -3.67
N GLY A 70 14.48 15.19 -3.67
CA GLY A 70 13.04 15.20 -3.91
C GLY A 70 12.67 14.67 -5.30
N ALA A 71 13.44 15.04 -6.34
CA ALA A 71 13.25 14.54 -7.69
C ALA A 71 13.55 13.03 -7.80
N ASP A 72 14.63 12.56 -7.19
CA ASP A 72 14.98 11.12 -7.18
C ASP A 72 13.94 10.30 -6.41
N ILE A 73 13.48 10.78 -5.24
CA ILE A 73 12.40 10.16 -4.48
C ILE A 73 11.13 10.11 -5.32
N HIS A 74 10.75 11.21 -5.99
CA HIS A 74 9.55 11.24 -6.82
C HIS A 74 9.63 10.25 -7.99
N ALA A 75 10.78 10.16 -8.66
CA ALA A 75 11.01 9.22 -9.74
C ALA A 75 10.95 7.76 -9.28
N LYS A 76 11.56 7.44 -8.14
CA LYS A 76 11.51 6.10 -7.53
C LYS A 76 10.10 5.74 -7.07
N LEU A 77 9.42 6.68 -6.44
CA LEU A 77 8.03 6.54 -6.01
C LEU A 77 7.10 6.26 -7.20
N GLY A 78 7.26 6.99 -8.31
CA GLY A 78 6.48 6.76 -9.53
C GLY A 78 6.70 5.35 -10.10
N LYS A 79 7.95 4.88 -10.17
CA LYS A 79 8.27 3.51 -10.63
C LYS A 79 7.71 2.43 -9.69
N LEU A 80 7.73 2.69 -8.39
CA LEU A 80 7.22 1.76 -7.38
C LEU A 80 5.70 1.65 -7.48
N LEU A 81 5.00 2.79 -7.54
CA LEU A 81 3.54 2.84 -7.64
C LEU A 81 3.02 2.28 -8.97
N ALA A 82 3.81 2.36 -10.05
CA ALA A 82 3.45 1.73 -11.32
C ALA A 82 3.27 0.21 -11.22
N LYS A 83 3.94 -0.48 -10.27
CA LYS A 83 3.72 -1.92 -10.01
C LYS A 83 2.30 -2.24 -9.54
N TYR A 84 1.63 -1.22 -9.01
CA TYR A 84 0.29 -1.30 -8.48
C TYR A 84 -0.72 -0.63 -9.41
N ASP A 85 -0.36 -0.23 -10.64
CA ASP A 85 -1.20 0.60 -11.51
C ASP A 85 -1.67 1.87 -10.80
N LEU A 86 -0.74 2.58 -10.17
CA LEU A 86 -0.96 3.88 -9.53
C LEU A 86 0.06 4.91 -10.00
N THR A 87 -0.42 6.14 -10.16
CA THR A 87 0.44 7.32 -10.19
C THR A 87 0.64 7.88 -8.78
N VAL A 88 1.66 8.74 -8.63
CA VAL A 88 1.92 9.45 -7.37
C VAL A 88 0.72 10.29 -6.94
N GLU A 89 0.04 10.94 -7.89
CA GLU A 89 -1.10 11.81 -7.59
C GLU A 89 -2.32 11.00 -7.15
N GLU A 90 -2.63 9.90 -7.83
CA GLU A 90 -3.73 9.00 -7.46
C GLU A 90 -3.51 8.41 -6.07
N TYR A 91 -2.30 7.92 -5.79
CA TYR A 91 -1.97 7.39 -4.47
C TYR A 91 -2.13 8.47 -3.39
N ARG A 92 -1.66 9.70 -3.63
CA ARG A 92 -1.80 10.81 -2.67
C ARG A 92 -3.26 11.22 -2.45
N LYS A 93 -4.08 11.16 -3.48
CA LYS A 93 -5.51 11.51 -3.40
C LYS A 93 -6.34 10.44 -2.70
N ARG A 94 -6.11 9.16 -3.04
CA ARG A 94 -6.91 8.02 -2.54
C ARG A 94 -6.42 7.45 -1.23
N SER A 95 -5.12 7.53 -0.93
CA SER A 95 -4.58 6.94 0.31
C SER A 95 -5.27 7.44 1.59
N PRO A 96 -5.63 8.72 1.78
CA PRO A 96 -6.33 9.15 2.99
C PRO A 96 -7.71 8.51 3.14
N GLU A 97 -8.42 8.28 2.04
CA GLU A 97 -9.73 7.64 2.03
C GLU A 97 -9.60 6.14 2.35
N VAL A 98 -8.62 5.47 1.73
CA VAL A 98 -8.35 4.03 1.96
C VAL A 98 -7.90 3.76 3.40
N PHE A 99 -6.98 4.59 3.92
CA PHE A 99 -6.47 4.43 5.28
C PHE A 99 -7.38 5.02 6.37
N ALA A 100 -8.47 5.73 6.00
CA ALA A 100 -9.51 6.11 6.94
C ALA A 100 -10.36 4.91 7.38
N ASP A 101 -10.48 3.88 6.52
CA ASP A 101 -11.11 2.60 6.86
C ASP A 101 -10.12 1.70 7.64
N ASP A 102 -9.84 2.10 8.88
CA ASP A 102 -8.92 1.40 9.77
C ASP A 102 -9.37 -0.05 10.05
N SER A 103 -10.68 -0.32 10.03
CA SER A 103 -11.24 -1.67 10.20
C SER A 103 -10.87 -2.57 9.03
N ALA A 104 -11.04 -2.11 7.79
CA ALA A 104 -10.69 -2.88 6.59
C ALA A 104 -9.17 -3.12 6.52
N VAL A 105 -8.37 -2.10 6.79
CA VAL A 105 -6.89 -2.21 6.83
C VAL A 105 -6.45 -3.22 7.90
N LYS A 106 -7.00 -3.14 9.12
CA LYS A 106 -6.69 -4.09 10.20
C LYS A 106 -7.12 -5.51 9.87
N SER A 107 -8.30 -5.69 9.27
CA SER A 107 -8.77 -7.02 8.84
C SER A 107 -7.77 -7.64 7.86
N TYR A 108 -7.41 -6.88 6.82
CA TYR A 108 -6.45 -7.31 5.81
C TYR A 108 -5.07 -7.65 6.43
N LEU A 109 -4.53 -6.78 7.29
CA LEU A 109 -3.24 -7.05 7.96
C LEU A 109 -3.31 -8.26 8.91
N ASN A 110 -4.43 -8.51 9.57
CA ASN A 110 -4.58 -9.69 10.41
C ASN A 110 -4.63 -10.99 9.60
N GLU A 111 -5.14 -10.95 8.38
CA GLU A 111 -5.09 -12.08 7.42
C GLU A 111 -3.67 -12.28 6.85
N HIS A 112 -2.86 -11.21 6.81
CA HIS A 112 -1.50 -11.21 6.27
C HIS A 112 -0.45 -10.82 7.32
N GLN A 113 -0.10 -11.78 8.19
CA GLN A 113 0.83 -11.56 9.32
C GLN A 113 2.22 -11.05 8.89
N ASP A 114 2.71 -11.46 7.71
CA ASP A 114 3.97 -10.99 7.15
C ASP A 114 3.90 -9.49 6.76
N LEU A 115 2.80 -9.09 6.12
CA LEU A 115 2.56 -7.70 5.73
C LEU A 115 2.32 -6.83 6.96
N LYS A 116 1.65 -7.36 8.00
CA LYS A 116 1.46 -6.68 9.28
C LYS A 116 2.78 -6.33 9.95
N ALA A 117 3.70 -7.29 10.07
CA ALA A 117 5.00 -7.04 10.66
C ALA A 117 5.78 -5.94 9.90
N ARG A 118 5.77 -5.99 8.57
CA ARG A 118 6.42 -4.98 7.72
C ARG A 118 5.75 -3.61 7.86
N TYR A 119 4.42 -3.56 7.90
CA TYR A 119 3.63 -2.33 8.05
C TYR A 119 3.86 -1.65 9.40
N GLU A 120 3.90 -2.41 10.49
CA GLU A 120 4.14 -1.90 11.85
C GLU A 120 5.60 -1.45 12.05
N ALA A 121 6.54 -2.05 11.33
CA ALA A 121 7.96 -1.66 11.35
C ALA A 121 8.25 -0.37 10.55
N LEU A 122 7.30 0.14 9.75
CA LEU A 122 7.49 1.36 9.00
C LEU A 122 7.60 2.58 9.93
N PRO A 123 8.48 3.55 9.65
CA PRO A 123 8.49 4.84 10.34
C PRO A 123 7.30 5.70 9.90
N LEU A 124 6.08 5.31 10.26
CA LEU A 124 4.81 5.92 9.83
C LEU A 124 4.72 7.41 10.18
N ASP A 125 5.34 7.84 11.29
CA ASP A 125 5.42 9.24 11.71
C ASP A 125 6.15 10.12 10.68
N ARG A 126 7.09 9.55 9.92
CA ARG A 126 7.84 10.26 8.86
C ARG A 126 7.13 10.24 7.51
N MET A 127 6.10 9.40 7.34
CA MET A 127 5.40 9.21 6.07
C MET A 127 4.06 9.96 5.98
N GLY A 128 3.86 10.99 6.81
CA GLY A 128 2.69 11.86 6.71
C GLY A 128 1.38 11.14 7.01
N ARG A 129 1.32 10.41 8.14
CA ARG A 129 0.04 10.00 8.73
C ARG A 129 -0.70 11.29 9.13
N GLY A 130 -1.50 11.82 8.22
CA GLY A 130 -2.43 12.92 8.46
C GLY A 130 -3.50 12.46 9.46
N GLY A 131 -3.14 12.44 10.73
CA GLY A 131 -3.94 11.86 11.80
C GLY A 131 -3.25 12.06 13.12
N SER A 132 -3.49 13.23 13.70
CA SER A 132 -3.35 13.47 15.13
C SER A 132 -4.16 12.41 15.90
N THR A 133 -3.50 11.34 16.31
CA THR A 133 -3.86 10.63 17.54
C THR A 133 -2.67 10.75 18.46
N GLY A 134 -2.66 11.86 19.21
CA GLY A 134 -1.76 12.02 20.33
C GLY A 134 -1.94 10.87 21.32
N ARG A 135 -0.81 10.38 21.83
CA ARG A 135 -0.70 9.89 23.19
C ARG A 135 0.71 10.23 23.65
N GLY A 136 0.78 11.26 24.48
CA GLY A 136 1.97 11.54 25.24
C GLY A 136 2.24 10.42 26.24
N TYR A 137 3.53 10.28 26.56
CA TYR A 137 4.05 9.98 27.88
C TYR A 137 5.33 10.79 28.04
#